data_AF-A0A538UBU8-F1
#
_entry.id   AF-A0A538UBU8-F1
#
_cell.length_a   1.000
_cell.length_b   1.000
_cell.length_c   1.000
_cell.angle_alpha   90.00
_cell.angle_beta   90.00
_cell.angle_gamma   90.00
#
_symmetry.space_group_name_H-M   'P 1'
#
loop_
_entity.id
_entity.type
_entity.pdbx_description
1 polymer ?
#
loop_
_entity_poly.entity_id
_entity_poly.type
_entity_poly.pdbx_seq_one_letter_code
_entity_poly.pdbx_strand_id
1 'polypeptide(L)'
;MPESLQDARSLDDPAAVAIALVARDLERSFGAPQDVEWALAGDPEKLVVLQTRPITTLGVAVTEPAGARARWVWDNSNIIESYSGVTTPLTFTFAREVYESVYRQFCRLMGTPRDALDAHRDVFAHMLGLVRGRVYYDLLNWYRTLALLPGFRFNRAFMERMMGVREALSDPPAPPSAGSRLRDFLRLARMGFRMTREAGKLEREVLAFRARVERAIGPLRHEDVRGWPAERALALYHRLEGELLDQWRAPLVNDFFAMVFFGVLSRLTERWLTDAPPTLVNDLLCGEGGIVSTEPARRVMALARAVREDGALRAAFEAEPEDRALLAGLERTSAAAGFLAEVRRYLDDFGDRCMEELRLETVTLQEDSSFLMAMIRAYARQGTIDPEAAWARERAIREAAEARVKGALRGARRATFFWILARTRRRVRDRENLR
;
A
#
# COMPACT_ATOMS: atom_id res chain seq x y z
N MET A 1 -15.76 50.86 3.08
CA MET A 1 -16.43 51.05 1.78
C MET A 1 -17.86 51.50 2.03
N PRO A 2 -18.38 52.49 1.28
CA PRO A 2 -19.82 52.83 1.30
C PRO A 2 -20.69 51.59 1.07
N GLU A 3 -21.85 51.52 1.72
CA GLU A 3 -22.76 50.36 1.69
C GLU A 3 -23.20 50.00 0.27
N SER A 4 -23.39 50.99 -0.61
CA SER A 4 -23.74 50.82 -2.02
C SER A 4 -22.66 50.17 -2.90
N LEU A 5 -21.43 50.07 -2.40
CA LEU A 5 -20.27 49.53 -3.14
C LEU A 5 -19.79 48.19 -2.59
N GLN A 6 -20.44 47.65 -1.54
CA GLN A 6 -20.00 46.38 -0.92
C GLN A 6 -20.22 45.17 -1.82
N ASP A 7 -21.30 45.18 -2.62
CA ASP A 7 -21.65 44.11 -3.57
C ASP A 7 -21.29 44.45 -5.03
N ALA A 8 -20.69 45.62 -5.27
CA ALA A 8 -20.26 46.03 -6.59
C ALA A 8 -18.99 45.27 -7.00
N ARG A 9 -18.92 44.85 -8.27
CA ARG A 9 -17.69 44.25 -8.82
C ARG A 9 -16.56 45.26 -8.73
N SER A 10 -15.41 44.83 -8.19
CA SER A 10 -14.20 45.66 -8.09
C SER A 10 -13.49 45.86 -9.43
N LEU A 11 -13.80 45.02 -10.43
CA LEU A 11 -13.25 45.05 -11.78
C LEU A 11 -14.37 44.77 -12.80
N ASP A 12 -14.28 45.42 -13.96
CA ASP A 12 -15.01 44.99 -15.15
C ASP A 12 -14.23 43.91 -15.91
N ASP A 13 -14.91 43.23 -16.84
CA ASP A 13 -14.31 42.11 -17.59
C ASP A 13 -13.07 42.56 -18.41
N PRO A 14 -13.05 43.75 -19.08
CA PRO A 14 -11.86 44.25 -19.75
C PRO A 14 -10.65 44.46 -18.82
N ALA A 15 -10.83 45.08 -17.64
CA ALA A 15 -9.74 45.28 -16.69
C ALA A 15 -9.22 43.94 -16.15
N ALA A 16 -10.11 42.99 -15.86
CA ALA A 16 -9.70 41.65 -15.41
C ALA A 16 -8.87 40.91 -16.48
N VAL A 17 -9.24 41.02 -17.76
CA VAL A 17 -8.47 40.44 -18.87
C VAL A 17 -7.11 41.12 -19.02
N ALA A 18 -7.04 42.45 -18.92
CA ALA A 18 -5.77 43.19 -18.99
C ALA A 18 -4.79 42.78 -17.87
N ILE A 19 -5.29 42.66 -16.63
CA ILE A 19 -4.50 42.17 -15.48
C ILE A 19 -3.99 40.75 -15.74
N ALA A 20 -4.85 39.86 -16.24
CA ALA A 20 -4.48 38.47 -16.52
C ALA A 20 -3.41 38.35 -17.63
N LEU A 21 -3.47 39.19 -18.66
CA LEU A 21 -2.46 39.22 -19.72
C LEU A 21 -1.10 39.70 -19.18
N VAL A 22 -1.07 40.78 -18.40
CA VAL A 22 0.16 41.28 -17.77
C VAL A 22 0.76 40.23 -16.83
N ALA A 23 -0.05 39.57 -16.00
CA ALA A 23 0.44 38.51 -15.12
C ALA A 23 1.09 37.34 -15.89
N ARG A 24 0.51 36.93 -17.04
CA ARG A 24 1.08 35.88 -17.91
C ARG A 24 2.33 36.32 -18.64
N ASP A 25 2.44 37.61 -18.98
CA ASP A 25 3.64 38.16 -19.60
C ASP A 25 4.80 38.25 -18.60
N LEU A 26 4.50 38.62 -17.35
CA LEU A 26 5.46 38.58 -16.24
C LEU A 26 5.91 37.13 -15.97
N GLU A 27 4.99 36.18 -15.88
CA GLU A 27 5.32 34.75 -15.73
C GLU A 27 6.26 34.26 -16.85
N ARG A 28 5.96 34.58 -18.10
CA ARG A 28 6.80 34.22 -19.26
C ARG A 28 8.17 34.89 -19.22
N SER A 29 8.24 36.16 -18.82
CA SER A 29 9.48 36.94 -18.80
C SER A 29 10.41 36.49 -17.66
N PHE A 30 9.86 36.18 -16.49
CA PHE A 30 10.62 35.72 -15.33
C PHE A 30 10.80 34.19 -15.29
N GLY A 31 10.12 33.44 -16.15
CA GLY A 31 10.27 31.98 -16.27
C GLY A 31 9.68 31.19 -15.09
N ALA A 32 8.87 31.81 -14.25
CA ALA A 32 8.25 31.18 -13.08
C ALA A 32 6.92 31.87 -12.72
N PRO A 33 5.97 31.19 -12.06
CA PRO A 33 4.75 31.81 -11.55
C PRO A 33 5.07 33.00 -10.63
N GLN A 34 4.40 34.12 -10.86
CA GLN A 34 4.62 35.37 -10.11
C GLN A 34 3.42 35.70 -9.23
N ASP A 35 3.70 36.18 -8.02
CA ASP A 35 2.78 36.93 -7.17
C ASP A 35 2.95 38.42 -7.52
N VAL A 36 1.87 39.06 -7.97
CA VAL A 36 1.89 40.38 -8.60
C VAL A 36 0.95 41.31 -7.84
N GLU A 37 1.52 42.37 -7.27
CA GLU A 37 0.76 43.51 -6.75
C GLU A 37 0.60 44.54 -7.86
N TRP A 38 -0.62 45.01 -8.06
CA TRP A 38 -0.98 45.93 -9.12
C TRP A 38 -1.95 46.99 -8.62
N ALA A 39 -1.98 48.11 -9.33
CA ALA A 39 -2.96 49.18 -9.12
C ALA A 39 -3.55 49.62 -10.45
N LEU A 40 -4.83 49.98 -10.42
CA LEU A 40 -5.56 50.49 -11.56
C LEU A 40 -6.05 51.90 -11.28
N ALA A 41 -5.54 52.89 -12.02
CA ALA A 41 -5.94 54.29 -11.87
C ALA A 41 -7.15 54.62 -12.77
N GLY A 42 -8.27 53.94 -12.55
CA GLY A 42 -9.58 54.21 -13.17
C GLY A 42 -9.76 53.80 -14.64
N ASP A 43 -8.68 53.52 -15.37
CA ASP A 43 -8.70 53.10 -16.78
C ASP A 43 -7.85 51.83 -16.95
N PRO A 44 -8.33 50.77 -17.66
CA PRO A 44 -7.55 49.59 -18.03
C PRO A 44 -6.15 49.87 -18.61
N GLU A 45 -5.98 50.97 -19.36
CA GLU A 45 -4.68 51.37 -19.93
C GLU A 45 -3.70 51.94 -18.90
N LYS A 46 -4.17 52.20 -17.68
CA LYS A 46 -3.38 52.71 -16.54
C LYS A 46 -3.13 51.63 -15.48
N LEU A 47 -3.04 50.38 -15.92
CA LEU A 47 -2.59 49.29 -15.07
C LEU A 47 -1.10 49.45 -14.76
N VAL A 48 -0.77 49.59 -13.48
CA VAL A 48 0.61 49.71 -13.00
C VAL A 48 0.96 48.50 -12.16
N VAL A 49 2.07 47.85 -12.48
CA VAL A 49 2.67 46.80 -11.64
C VAL A 49 3.47 47.47 -10.53
N LEU A 50 3.08 47.23 -9.28
CA LEU A 50 3.72 47.81 -8.10
C LEU A 50 4.85 46.91 -7.60
N GLN A 51 4.61 45.61 -7.58
CA GLN A 51 5.56 44.61 -7.13
C GLN A 51 5.33 43.30 -7.87
N THR A 52 6.42 42.57 -8.13
CA THR A 52 6.35 41.18 -8.58
C THR A 52 7.39 40.36 -7.84
N ARG A 53 7.01 39.15 -7.40
CA ARG A 53 7.92 38.20 -6.75
C ARG A 53 7.56 36.77 -7.17
N PRO A 54 8.54 35.85 -7.26
CA PRO A 54 8.26 34.46 -7.59
C PRO A 54 7.44 33.78 -6.48
N ILE A 55 6.44 32.98 -6.86
CA ILE A 55 5.68 32.16 -5.92
C ILE A 55 6.54 30.95 -5.53
N THR A 56 7.05 30.94 -4.30
CA THR A 56 7.96 29.90 -3.81
C THR A 56 7.25 28.68 -3.21
N THR A 57 5.93 28.77 -2.97
CA THR A 57 5.10 27.68 -2.43
C THR A 57 4.70 26.67 -3.50
N LEU A 58 4.70 27.09 -4.77
CA LEU A 58 4.59 26.25 -5.95
C LEU A 58 5.96 25.64 -6.25
N GLY A 59 6.46 24.79 -5.36
CA GLY A 59 7.73 24.05 -5.52
C GLY A 59 8.02 23.55 -6.94
N VAL A 60 9.30 23.62 -7.29
CA VAL A 60 9.98 23.37 -8.58
C VAL A 60 9.05 22.98 -9.73
N ALA A 61 8.80 23.94 -10.62
CA ALA A 61 8.29 23.66 -11.95
C ALA A 61 9.29 22.76 -12.68
N VAL A 62 8.86 21.53 -13.00
CA VAL A 62 9.59 20.68 -13.94
C VAL A 62 9.56 21.41 -15.28
N THR A 63 10.72 21.90 -15.74
CA THR A 63 10.86 22.48 -17.08
C THR A 63 10.40 21.45 -18.11
N GLU A 64 9.23 21.67 -18.70
CA GLU A 64 8.71 20.80 -19.77
C GLU A 64 9.58 20.96 -21.02
N PRO A 65 10.04 19.87 -21.65
CA PRO A 65 10.58 19.92 -23.00
C PRO A 65 9.49 20.39 -23.98
N ALA A 66 9.83 21.33 -24.86
CA ALA A 66 8.91 21.83 -25.87
C ALA A 66 8.58 20.74 -26.90
N GLY A 67 7.33 20.27 -26.93
CA GLY A 67 6.80 19.38 -27.97
C GLY A 67 5.94 18.25 -27.40
N ALA A 68 4.62 18.43 -27.51
CA ALA A 68 3.57 17.66 -26.83
C ALA A 68 3.61 17.82 -25.30
N ARG A 69 2.65 18.57 -24.73
CA ARG A 69 2.37 18.58 -23.29
C ARG A 69 2.12 17.13 -22.85
N ALA A 70 3.16 16.46 -22.35
CA ALA A 70 3.02 15.15 -21.75
C ALA A 70 2.18 15.38 -20.49
N ARG A 71 0.88 15.08 -20.58
CA ARG A 71 0.02 15.12 -19.40
C ARG A 71 0.54 14.06 -18.44
N TRP A 72 0.89 14.44 -17.21
CA TRP A 72 1.08 13.50 -16.11
C TRP A 72 -0.12 13.57 -15.19
N VAL A 73 -0.57 12.42 -14.71
CA VAL A 73 -1.65 12.34 -13.74
C VAL A 73 -1.12 11.57 -12.54
N TRP A 74 -0.75 12.34 -11.52
CA TRP A 74 -0.22 11.81 -10.27
C TRP A 74 -1.36 11.54 -9.31
N ASP A 75 -1.39 10.32 -8.77
CA ASP A 75 -2.37 9.91 -7.78
C ASP A 75 -1.68 9.17 -6.64
N ASN A 76 -2.08 9.46 -5.41
CA ASN A 76 -1.54 8.83 -4.22
C ASN A 76 -2.58 7.99 -3.47
N SER A 77 -3.73 7.66 -4.08
CA SER A 77 -4.67 6.72 -3.49
C SER A 77 -3.97 5.39 -3.26
N ASN A 78 -4.23 4.79 -2.10
CA ASN A 78 -3.68 3.52 -1.62
C ASN A 78 -2.16 3.56 -1.33
N ILE A 79 -1.32 4.12 -2.22
CA ILE A 79 0.14 4.15 -2.00
C ILE A 79 0.56 5.00 -0.78
N ILE A 80 -0.25 5.98 -0.39
CA ILE A 80 -0.01 6.76 0.83
C ILE A 80 -0.15 5.91 2.11
N GLU A 81 -0.89 4.81 2.09
CA GLU A 81 -0.96 3.86 3.23
C GLU A 81 0.34 3.06 3.37
N SER A 82 1.05 2.87 2.25
CA SER A 82 2.33 2.17 2.17
C SER A 82 3.51 3.09 2.44
N TYR A 83 3.50 4.28 1.85
CA TYR A 83 4.56 5.28 1.91
C TYR A 83 3.98 6.61 2.39
N SER A 84 3.58 6.67 3.64
CA SER A 84 3.06 7.88 4.28
C SER A 84 4.17 8.87 4.59
N GLY A 85 3.77 10.15 4.69
CA GLY A 85 4.68 11.24 5.07
C GLY A 85 5.72 11.57 3.99
N VAL A 86 6.93 11.89 4.45
CA VAL A 86 8.09 12.17 3.59
C VAL A 86 8.89 10.88 3.41
N THR A 87 9.18 10.54 2.16
CA THR A 87 9.98 9.38 1.74
C THR A 87 11.34 9.83 1.26
N THR A 88 12.40 9.16 1.75
CA THR A 88 13.78 9.43 1.34
C THR A 88 14.08 8.92 -0.08
N PRO A 89 15.13 9.45 -0.75
CA PRO A 89 15.55 8.93 -2.04
C PRO A 89 15.87 7.43 -2.05
N LEU A 90 16.45 6.89 -0.97
CA LEU A 90 16.82 5.47 -0.88
C LEU A 90 15.58 4.56 -0.94
N THR A 91 14.57 4.86 -0.13
CA THR A 91 13.30 4.12 -0.18
C THR A 91 12.61 4.29 -1.53
N PHE A 92 12.60 5.51 -2.07
CA PHE A 92 11.96 5.74 -3.37
C PHE A 92 12.64 4.96 -4.51
N THR A 93 13.98 4.93 -4.56
CA THR A 93 14.70 4.16 -5.59
C THR A 93 14.43 2.67 -5.47
N PHE A 94 14.42 2.14 -4.24
CA PHE A 94 14.07 0.75 -3.97
C PHE A 94 12.62 0.43 -4.39
N ALA A 95 11.66 1.24 -3.96
CA ALA A 95 10.26 1.09 -4.31
C ALA A 95 10.04 1.12 -5.83
N ARG A 96 10.69 2.05 -6.54
CA ARG A 96 10.60 2.16 -8.00
C ARG A 96 11.07 0.88 -8.70
N GLU A 97 12.20 0.31 -8.27
CA GLU A 97 12.77 -0.93 -8.84
C GLU A 97 11.89 -2.14 -8.56
N VAL A 98 11.41 -2.29 -7.33
CA VAL A 98 10.48 -3.36 -6.94
C VAL A 98 9.19 -3.27 -7.75
N TYR A 99 8.60 -2.08 -7.88
CA TYR A 99 7.39 -1.88 -8.67
C TYR A 99 7.62 -2.24 -10.14
N GLU A 100 8.69 -1.73 -10.78
CA GLU A 100 9.02 -2.11 -12.16
C GLU A 100 9.07 -3.63 -12.34
N SER A 101 9.83 -4.33 -11.47
CA SER A 101 9.99 -5.79 -11.54
C SER A 101 8.65 -6.50 -11.34
N VAL A 102 7.88 -6.14 -10.32
CA VAL A 102 6.61 -6.78 -9.97
C VAL A 102 5.56 -6.62 -11.07
N TYR A 103 5.41 -5.42 -11.68
CA TYR A 103 4.46 -5.23 -12.78
C TYR A 103 4.87 -5.99 -14.04
N ARG A 104 6.17 -6.04 -14.37
CA ARG A 104 6.66 -6.87 -15.48
C ARG A 104 6.39 -8.34 -15.23
N GLN A 105 6.66 -8.84 -14.02
CA GLN A 105 6.37 -10.22 -13.62
C GLN A 105 4.87 -10.52 -13.72
N PHE A 106 4.01 -9.59 -13.30
CA PHE A 106 2.56 -9.71 -13.39
C PHE A 106 2.07 -9.77 -14.85
N CYS A 107 2.46 -8.84 -15.71
CA CYS A 107 2.08 -8.88 -17.13
C CYS A 107 2.58 -10.17 -17.80
N ARG A 108 3.81 -10.59 -17.48
CA ARG A 108 4.35 -11.87 -17.95
C ARG A 108 3.55 -13.06 -17.45
N LEU A 109 3.06 -13.04 -16.20
CA LEU A 109 2.18 -14.07 -15.64
C LEU A 109 0.84 -14.12 -16.39
N MET A 110 0.28 -12.95 -16.71
CA MET A 110 -0.96 -12.80 -17.48
C MET A 110 -0.82 -13.15 -18.97
N GLY A 111 0.40 -13.41 -19.44
CA GLY A 111 0.67 -13.93 -20.79
C GLY A 111 1.08 -12.86 -21.80
N THR A 112 1.43 -11.66 -21.36
CA THR A 112 2.04 -10.63 -22.21
C THR A 112 3.39 -11.12 -22.73
N PRO A 113 3.63 -11.09 -24.06
CA PRO A 113 4.90 -11.48 -24.68
C PRO A 113 6.08 -10.61 -24.23
N ARG A 114 7.31 -11.16 -24.23
CA ARG A 114 8.51 -10.46 -23.74
C ARG A 114 8.85 -9.23 -24.58
N ASP A 115 8.76 -9.33 -25.89
CA ASP A 115 8.94 -8.23 -26.85
C ASP A 115 8.00 -7.06 -26.56
N ALA A 116 6.74 -7.34 -26.18
CA ALA A 116 5.81 -6.30 -25.78
C ALA A 116 6.18 -5.65 -24.44
N LEU A 117 6.72 -6.41 -23.48
CA LEU A 117 7.21 -5.85 -22.22
C LEU A 117 8.46 -4.98 -22.44
N ASP A 118 9.38 -5.43 -23.27
CA ASP A 118 10.63 -4.73 -23.57
C ASP A 118 10.36 -3.43 -24.34
N ALA A 119 9.40 -3.44 -25.26
CA ALA A 119 8.93 -2.25 -25.96
C ALA A 119 8.27 -1.20 -25.03
N HIS A 120 7.79 -1.61 -23.86
CA HIS A 120 7.16 -0.73 -22.87
C HIS A 120 8.00 -0.58 -21.61
N ARG A 121 9.32 -0.82 -21.68
CA ARG A 121 10.23 -0.74 -20.52
C ARG A 121 10.07 0.57 -19.74
N ASP A 122 9.92 1.69 -20.45
CA ASP A 122 9.87 3.02 -19.84
C ASP A 122 8.54 3.25 -19.12
N VAL A 123 7.47 2.53 -19.50
CA VAL A 123 6.19 2.56 -18.76
C VAL A 123 6.38 1.94 -17.38
N PHE A 124 7.06 0.79 -17.29
CA PHE A 124 7.30 0.11 -16.03
C PHE A 124 8.28 0.86 -15.12
N ALA A 125 9.36 1.41 -15.71
CA ALA A 125 10.38 2.18 -14.98
C ALA A 125 9.85 3.50 -14.38
N HIS A 126 8.77 4.05 -14.95
CA HIS A 126 8.17 5.32 -14.54
C HIS A 126 6.74 5.13 -14.00
N MET A 127 6.47 4.02 -13.31
CA MET A 127 5.20 3.78 -12.63
C MET A 127 5.01 4.65 -11.38
N LEU A 128 6.11 5.03 -10.74
CA LEU A 128 6.14 5.85 -9.53
C LEU A 128 6.87 7.17 -9.78
N GLY A 129 6.38 8.24 -9.15
CA GLY A 129 7.02 9.55 -9.09
C GLY A 129 7.21 9.99 -7.65
N LEU A 130 8.33 10.69 -7.38
CA LEU A 130 8.60 11.34 -6.10
C LEU A 130 8.38 12.84 -6.26
N VAL A 131 7.29 13.36 -5.71
CA VAL A 131 6.95 14.79 -5.78
C VAL A 131 7.00 15.37 -4.38
N ARG A 132 7.98 16.23 -4.12
CA ARG A 132 8.21 16.89 -2.80
C ARG A 132 8.24 15.89 -1.63
N GLY A 133 8.99 14.80 -1.84
CA GLY A 133 9.15 13.74 -0.84
C GLY A 133 7.93 12.84 -0.67
N ARG A 134 6.89 12.93 -1.52
CA ARG A 134 5.74 12.02 -1.49
C ARG A 134 5.72 11.14 -2.72
N VAL A 135 5.33 9.89 -2.53
CA VAL A 135 5.25 8.90 -3.62
C VAL A 135 3.87 8.95 -4.28
N TYR A 136 3.86 8.98 -5.61
CA TYR A 136 2.66 8.99 -6.44
C TYR A 136 2.75 7.92 -7.52
N TYR A 137 1.61 7.37 -7.92
CA TYR A 137 1.47 6.62 -9.16
C TYR A 137 1.36 7.56 -10.35
N ASP A 138 2.02 7.21 -11.47
CA ASP A 138 1.65 7.74 -12.79
C ASP A 138 0.44 6.93 -13.29
N LEU A 139 -0.76 7.52 -13.19
CA LEU A 139 -1.98 6.83 -13.61
C LEU A 139 -1.98 6.51 -15.10
N LEU A 140 -1.33 7.30 -15.96
CA LEU A 140 -1.30 7.02 -17.39
C LEU A 140 -0.42 5.82 -17.71
N ASN A 141 0.75 5.70 -17.06
CA ASN A 141 1.59 4.50 -17.19
C ASN A 141 0.89 3.25 -16.63
N TRP A 142 0.09 3.42 -15.59
CA TRP A 142 -0.82 2.38 -15.12
C TRP A 142 -1.84 1.94 -16.17
N TYR A 143 -2.56 2.88 -16.81
CA TYR A 143 -3.49 2.55 -17.88
C TYR A 143 -2.79 1.90 -19.07
N ARG A 144 -1.59 2.36 -19.44
CA ARG A 144 -0.75 1.73 -20.48
C ARG A 144 -0.40 0.28 -20.11
N THR A 145 -0.02 0.04 -18.86
CA THR A 145 0.27 -1.32 -18.35
C THR A 145 -0.95 -2.22 -18.41
N LEU A 146 -2.12 -1.73 -17.98
CA LEU A 146 -3.37 -2.48 -18.06
C LEU A 146 -3.76 -2.80 -19.51
N ALA A 147 -3.47 -1.88 -20.44
CA ALA A 147 -3.75 -2.07 -21.85
C ALA A 147 -2.93 -3.21 -22.50
N LEU A 148 -1.83 -3.64 -21.87
CA LEU A 148 -1.04 -4.81 -22.29
C LEU A 148 -1.69 -6.15 -21.89
N LEU A 149 -2.69 -6.14 -21.00
CA LEU A 149 -3.31 -7.35 -20.48
C LEU A 149 -4.44 -7.85 -21.39
N PRO A 150 -4.62 -9.18 -21.54
CA PRO A 150 -5.77 -9.74 -22.22
C PRO A 150 -7.09 -9.30 -21.55
N GLY A 151 -8.08 -8.88 -22.35
CA GLY A 151 -9.42 -8.56 -21.83
C GLY A 151 -9.56 -7.19 -21.15
N PHE A 152 -8.67 -6.24 -21.44
CA PHE A 152 -8.66 -4.85 -20.92
C PHE A 152 -10.05 -4.21 -20.80
N ARG A 153 -10.90 -4.34 -21.85
CA ARG A 153 -12.25 -3.74 -21.90
C ARG A 153 -13.19 -4.25 -20.79
N PHE A 154 -12.99 -5.47 -20.29
CA PHE A 154 -13.84 -6.08 -19.27
C PHE A 154 -13.33 -5.86 -17.84
N ASN A 155 -12.04 -5.57 -17.67
CA ASN A 155 -11.37 -5.51 -16.36
C ASN A 155 -11.11 -4.09 -15.86
N ARG A 156 -11.30 -3.04 -16.67
CA ARG A 156 -10.99 -1.65 -16.30
C ARG A 156 -11.69 -1.21 -15.01
N ALA A 157 -13.02 -1.23 -14.98
CA ALA A 157 -13.79 -0.75 -13.83
C ALA A 157 -13.56 -1.58 -12.55
N PHE A 158 -13.21 -2.87 -12.71
CA PHE A 158 -12.90 -3.75 -11.60
C PHE A 158 -11.50 -3.46 -11.02
N MET A 159 -10.51 -3.19 -11.88
CA MET A 159 -9.16 -2.82 -11.46
C MET A 159 -9.10 -1.41 -10.86
N GLU A 160 -9.83 -0.43 -11.41
CA GLU A 160 -9.95 0.92 -10.84
C GLU A 160 -10.51 0.88 -9.41
N ARG A 161 -11.52 0.04 -9.16
CA ARG A 161 -12.05 -0.21 -7.81
C ARG A 161 -11.05 -0.88 -6.88
N MET A 162 -10.28 -1.86 -7.37
CA MET A 162 -9.22 -2.49 -6.58
C MET A 162 -8.13 -1.48 -6.17
N MET A 163 -7.85 -0.52 -7.04
CA MET A 163 -6.83 0.50 -6.82
C MET A 163 -7.28 1.65 -5.91
N GLY A 164 -8.58 1.77 -5.61
CA GLY A 164 -9.11 2.83 -4.75
C GLY A 164 -9.03 4.23 -5.37
N VAL A 165 -8.97 4.31 -6.71
CA VAL A 165 -8.96 5.59 -7.41
C VAL A 165 -10.32 6.26 -7.22
N ARG A 166 -10.33 7.48 -6.68
CA ARG A 166 -11.57 8.22 -6.37
C ARG A 166 -12.29 8.71 -7.63
N GLU A 167 -11.54 9.06 -8.67
CA GLU A 167 -12.06 9.57 -9.93
C GLU A 167 -11.41 8.86 -11.13
N ALA A 168 -12.23 8.21 -11.96
CA ALA A 168 -11.74 7.56 -13.16
C ALA A 168 -11.27 8.60 -14.18
N LEU A 169 -10.15 8.31 -14.86
CA LEU A 169 -9.66 9.16 -15.94
C LEU A 169 -10.69 9.23 -17.09
N SER A 170 -11.11 10.46 -17.41
CA SER A 170 -12.11 10.74 -18.45
C SER A 170 -11.65 10.36 -19.86
N ASP A 171 -10.34 10.43 -20.11
CA ASP A 171 -9.72 10.13 -21.40
C ASP A 171 -8.43 9.31 -21.20
N PRO A 172 -8.54 7.99 -20.94
CA PRO A 172 -7.38 7.12 -20.80
C PRO A 172 -6.74 6.84 -22.18
N PRO A 173 -5.45 6.48 -22.22
CA PRO A 173 -4.81 6.05 -23.47
C PRO A 173 -5.57 4.89 -24.13
N ALA A 174 -5.71 4.96 -25.45
CA ALA A 174 -6.39 3.93 -26.22
C ALA A 174 -5.70 2.57 -26.03
N PRO A 175 -6.45 1.46 -25.92
CA PRO A 175 -5.83 0.14 -25.89
C PRO A 175 -4.98 -0.09 -27.15
N PRO A 176 -3.89 -0.85 -27.07
CA PRO A 176 -3.12 -1.21 -28.25
C PRO A 176 -4.08 -1.80 -29.29
N SER A 177 -3.87 -1.42 -30.56
CA SER A 177 -4.78 -1.71 -31.68
C SER A 177 -5.34 -3.12 -31.57
N ALA A 178 -6.67 -3.21 -31.48
CA ALA A 178 -7.38 -4.48 -31.35
C ALA A 178 -6.89 -5.42 -32.45
N GLY A 179 -6.23 -6.50 -32.05
CA GLY A 179 -5.91 -7.58 -32.97
C GLY A 179 -7.20 -8.17 -33.55
N SER A 180 -7.05 -9.23 -34.35
CA SER A 180 -8.25 -9.99 -34.72
C SER A 180 -8.93 -10.49 -33.44
N ARG A 181 -10.27 -10.42 -33.36
CA ARG A 181 -11.05 -10.93 -32.21
C ARG A 181 -10.67 -12.37 -31.82
N LEU A 182 -10.25 -13.16 -32.82
CA LEU A 182 -9.71 -14.50 -32.63
C LEU A 182 -8.38 -14.51 -31.85
N ARG A 183 -7.43 -13.61 -32.15
CA ARG A 183 -6.17 -13.50 -31.41
C ARG A 183 -6.42 -13.11 -29.96
N ASP A 184 -7.34 -12.18 -29.70
CA ASP A 184 -7.69 -11.77 -28.35
C ASP A 184 -8.37 -12.90 -27.57
N PHE A 185 -9.29 -13.63 -28.21
CA PHE A 185 -9.90 -14.83 -27.64
C PHE A 185 -8.86 -15.91 -27.32
N LEU A 186 -7.94 -16.21 -28.25
CA LEU A 186 -6.88 -17.19 -28.02
C LEU A 186 -5.94 -16.77 -26.88
N ARG A 187 -5.60 -15.47 -26.76
CA ARG A 187 -4.83 -14.94 -25.63
C ARG A 187 -5.57 -15.12 -24.31
N LEU A 188 -6.87 -14.83 -24.27
CA LEU A 188 -7.71 -15.06 -23.10
C LEU A 188 -7.82 -16.54 -22.73
N ALA A 189 -8.04 -17.42 -23.71
CA ALA A 189 -8.10 -18.87 -23.49
C ALA A 189 -6.76 -19.42 -22.96
N ARG A 190 -5.64 -18.98 -23.54
CA ARG A 190 -4.29 -19.35 -23.08
C ARG A 190 -4.01 -18.84 -21.67
N MET A 191 -4.41 -17.60 -21.37
CA MET A 191 -4.33 -17.04 -20.01
C MET A 191 -5.16 -17.88 -19.04
N GLY A 192 -6.41 -18.20 -19.39
CA GLY A 192 -7.29 -19.06 -18.59
C GLY A 192 -6.67 -20.41 -18.29
N PHE A 193 -6.18 -21.13 -19.31
CA PHE A 193 -5.49 -22.41 -19.15
C PHE A 193 -4.24 -22.31 -18.28
N ARG A 194 -3.46 -21.23 -18.43
CA ARG A 194 -2.30 -21.00 -17.58
C ARG A 194 -2.72 -20.79 -16.13
N MET A 195 -3.71 -19.95 -15.88
CA MET A 195 -4.23 -19.67 -14.54
C MET A 195 -4.79 -20.93 -13.87
N THR A 196 -5.53 -21.78 -14.58
CA THR A 196 -6.00 -23.04 -14.00
C THR A 196 -4.86 -23.95 -13.57
N ARG A 197 -3.79 -24.03 -14.38
CA ARG A 197 -2.58 -24.75 -14.02
C ARG A 197 -1.87 -24.13 -12.81
N GLU A 198 -1.81 -22.80 -12.72
CA GLU A 198 -1.21 -22.10 -11.58
C GLU A 198 -2.03 -22.28 -10.30
N ALA A 199 -3.35 -22.26 -10.38
CA ALA A 199 -4.24 -22.51 -9.24
C ALA A 199 -3.95 -23.87 -8.59
N GLY A 200 -3.66 -24.90 -9.39
CA GLY A 200 -3.33 -26.24 -8.90
C GLY A 200 -1.95 -26.35 -8.24
N LYS A 201 -1.02 -25.43 -8.53
CA LYS A 201 0.34 -25.41 -7.99
C LYS A 201 0.52 -24.44 -6.82
N LEU A 202 -0.38 -23.46 -6.70
CA LEU A 202 -0.22 -22.32 -5.81
C LEU A 202 0.12 -22.70 -4.38
N GLU A 203 -0.50 -23.73 -3.81
CA GLU A 203 -0.19 -24.15 -2.42
C GLU A 203 1.26 -24.60 -2.24
N ARG A 204 1.79 -25.34 -3.23
CA ARG A 204 3.20 -25.75 -3.22
C ARG A 204 4.12 -24.56 -3.47
N GLU A 205 3.73 -23.63 -4.35
CA GLU A 205 4.50 -22.43 -4.63
C GLU A 205 4.56 -21.49 -3.41
N VAL A 206 3.48 -21.34 -2.64
CA VAL A 206 3.44 -20.57 -1.39
C VAL A 206 4.38 -21.18 -0.34
N LEU A 207 4.32 -22.50 -0.13
CA LEU A 207 5.22 -23.17 0.80
C LEU A 207 6.69 -23.07 0.35
N ALA A 208 6.96 -23.23 -0.94
CA ALA A 208 8.30 -23.09 -1.49
C ALA A 208 8.83 -21.65 -1.38
N PHE A 209 7.97 -20.64 -1.55
CA PHE A 209 8.32 -19.24 -1.37
C PHE A 209 8.72 -18.97 0.08
N ARG A 210 7.90 -19.38 1.06
CA ARG A 210 8.22 -19.23 2.49
C ARG A 210 9.54 -19.91 2.86
N ALA A 211 9.75 -21.13 2.39
CA ALA A 211 11.00 -21.86 2.63
C ALA A 211 12.21 -21.16 1.99
N ARG A 212 12.03 -20.44 0.88
CA ARG A 212 13.09 -19.64 0.25
C ARG A 212 13.42 -18.40 1.08
N VAL A 213 12.40 -17.67 1.53
CA VAL A 213 12.57 -16.50 2.41
C VAL A 213 13.32 -16.90 3.68
N GLU A 214 12.88 -17.97 4.35
CA GLU A 214 13.53 -18.46 5.57
C GLU A 214 14.98 -18.90 5.33
N ARG A 215 15.26 -19.55 4.19
CA ARG A 215 16.64 -19.94 3.83
C ARG A 215 17.53 -18.73 3.56
N ALA A 216 17.00 -17.69 2.94
CA ALA A 216 17.76 -16.50 2.56
C ALA A 216 18.02 -15.57 3.76
N ILE A 217 17.02 -15.41 4.63
CA ILE A 217 17.04 -14.44 5.74
C ILE A 217 17.42 -15.10 7.07
N GLY A 218 17.03 -16.35 7.32
CA GLY A 218 17.27 -17.05 8.59
C GLY A 218 18.72 -16.98 9.09
N PRO A 219 19.74 -17.23 8.24
CA PRO A 219 21.15 -17.10 8.65
C PRO A 219 21.54 -15.69 9.08
N LEU A 220 20.87 -14.66 8.58
CA LEU A 220 21.21 -13.25 8.81
C LEU A 220 20.63 -12.71 10.13
N ARG A 221 19.61 -13.36 10.72
CA ARG A 221 18.91 -12.86 11.92
C ARG A 221 19.81 -12.63 13.13
N HIS A 222 20.93 -13.35 13.21
CA HIS A 222 21.90 -13.25 14.31
C HIS A 222 23.23 -12.64 13.88
N GLU A 223 23.37 -12.21 12.62
CA GLU A 223 24.57 -11.52 12.15
C GLU A 223 24.46 -10.02 12.40
N ASP A 224 25.51 -9.41 12.96
CA ASP A 224 25.59 -7.95 13.06
C ASP A 224 26.05 -7.36 11.72
N VAL A 225 25.10 -7.19 10.81
CA VAL A 225 25.30 -6.62 9.47
C VAL A 225 25.82 -5.18 9.51
N ARG A 226 25.62 -4.44 10.61
CA ARG A 226 26.07 -3.05 10.75
C ARG A 226 27.59 -2.91 10.75
N GLY A 227 28.30 -3.94 11.21
CA GLY A 227 29.76 -3.98 11.21
C GLY A 227 30.38 -4.47 9.90
N TRP A 228 29.58 -4.81 8.88
CA TRP A 228 30.11 -5.39 7.65
C TRP A 228 30.76 -4.33 6.75
N PRO A 229 31.79 -4.72 5.98
CA PRO A 229 32.28 -3.91 4.87
C PRO A 229 31.17 -3.66 3.84
N ALA A 230 31.19 -2.48 3.22
CA ALA A 230 30.17 -2.05 2.27
C ALA A 230 30.03 -3.02 1.08
N GLU A 231 31.14 -3.58 0.59
CA GLU A 231 31.17 -4.52 -0.53
C GLU A 231 30.42 -5.82 -0.18
N ARG A 232 30.57 -6.29 1.07
CA ARG A 232 29.86 -7.48 1.57
C ARG A 232 28.36 -7.20 1.70
N ALA A 233 27.99 -6.03 2.19
CA ALA A 233 26.59 -5.61 2.30
C ALA A 233 25.91 -5.47 0.93
N LEU A 234 26.59 -4.87 -0.06
CA LEU A 234 26.10 -4.76 -1.43
C LEU A 234 25.96 -6.12 -2.12
N ALA A 235 26.93 -7.02 -1.93
CA ALA A 235 26.83 -8.39 -2.44
C ALA A 235 25.67 -9.16 -1.82
N LEU A 236 25.40 -8.95 -0.52
CA LEU A 236 24.22 -9.49 0.14
C LEU A 236 22.93 -8.91 -0.46
N TYR A 237 22.84 -7.60 -0.64
CA TYR A 237 21.68 -6.94 -1.23
C TYR A 237 21.32 -7.53 -2.59
N HIS A 238 22.28 -7.58 -3.53
CA HIS A 238 22.03 -8.14 -4.87
C HIS A 238 21.68 -9.63 -4.85
N ARG A 239 22.22 -10.39 -3.90
CA ARG A 239 21.83 -11.79 -3.71
C ARG A 239 20.37 -11.89 -3.26
N LEU A 240 19.97 -11.11 -2.25
CA LEU A 240 18.59 -11.10 -1.74
C LEU A 240 17.60 -10.60 -2.79
N GLU A 241 17.99 -9.59 -3.58
CA GLU A 241 17.22 -9.09 -4.72
C GLU A 241 16.92 -10.21 -5.73
N GLY A 242 17.93 -10.95 -6.18
CA GLY A 242 17.75 -12.04 -7.13
C GLY A 242 17.01 -13.27 -6.56
N GLU A 243 17.23 -13.59 -5.28
CA GLU A 243 16.60 -14.75 -4.63
C GLU A 243 15.14 -14.49 -4.24
N LEU A 244 14.81 -13.26 -3.83
CA LEU A 244 13.51 -12.91 -3.25
C LEU A 244 12.67 -12.04 -4.20
N LEU A 245 13.16 -10.87 -4.59
CA LEU A 245 12.40 -9.87 -5.34
C LEU A 245 12.12 -10.31 -6.79
N ASP A 246 13.11 -10.93 -7.44
CA ASP A 246 12.94 -11.49 -8.79
C ASP A 246 12.08 -12.75 -8.83
N GLN A 247 11.74 -13.31 -7.67
CA GLN A 247 10.95 -14.53 -7.53
C GLN A 247 9.59 -14.30 -6.86
N TRP A 248 8.98 -13.12 -7.08
CA TRP A 248 7.72 -12.65 -6.48
C TRP A 248 6.43 -13.31 -7.04
N ARG A 249 6.59 -14.42 -7.77
CA ARG A 249 5.51 -15.08 -8.48
C ARG A 249 4.39 -15.59 -7.58
N ALA A 250 4.72 -16.23 -6.45
CA ALA A 250 3.72 -16.83 -5.57
C ALA A 250 2.79 -15.77 -4.94
N PRO A 251 3.30 -14.66 -4.37
CA PRO A 251 2.46 -13.52 -3.97
C PRO A 251 1.55 -13.01 -5.10
N LEU A 252 2.09 -12.78 -6.30
CA LEU A 252 1.33 -12.28 -7.45
C LEU A 252 0.17 -13.20 -7.85
N VAL A 253 0.44 -14.51 -7.95
CA VAL A 253 -0.60 -15.50 -8.30
C VAL A 253 -1.65 -15.57 -7.19
N ASN A 254 -1.23 -15.54 -5.92
CA ASN A 254 -2.14 -15.55 -4.79
C ASN A 254 -3.07 -14.32 -4.79
N ASP A 255 -2.52 -13.13 -4.98
CA ASP A 255 -3.28 -11.87 -4.98
C ASP A 255 -4.28 -11.81 -6.14
N PHE A 256 -3.88 -12.28 -7.33
CA PHE A 256 -4.79 -12.41 -8.45
C PHE A 256 -5.99 -13.32 -8.09
N PHE A 257 -5.74 -14.48 -7.47
CA PHE A 257 -6.83 -15.36 -7.04
C PHE A 257 -7.63 -14.80 -5.87
N ALA A 258 -7.00 -14.11 -4.92
CA ALA A 258 -7.70 -13.43 -3.82
C ALA A 258 -8.72 -12.44 -4.38
N MET A 259 -8.30 -11.61 -5.34
CA MET A 259 -9.15 -10.67 -6.05
C MET A 259 -10.30 -11.37 -6.78
N VAL A 260 -10.02 -12.44 -7.54
CA VAL A 260 -11.05 -13.18 -8.28
C VAL A 260 -12.07 -13.84 -7.34
N PHE A 261 -11.62 -14.56 -6.31
CA PHE A 261 -12.52 -15.25 -5.39
C PHE A 261 -13.32 -14.27 -4.54
N PHE A 262 -12.72 -13.16 -4.10
CA PHE A 262 -13.43 -12.10 -3.40
C PHE A 262 -14.52 -11.48 -4.29
N GLY A 263 -14.20 -11.12 -5.54
CA GLY A 263 -15.18 -10.57 -6.48
C GLY A 263 -16.34 -11.54 -6.78
N VAL A 264 -16.05 -12.84 -6.92
CA VAL A 264 -17.08 -13.87 -7.07
C VAL A 264 -17.92 -14.00 -5.80
N LEU A 265 -17.30 -14.02 -4.61
CA LEU A 265 -18.01 -14.09 -3.33
C LEU A 265 -18.97 -12.91 -3.16
N SER A 266 -18.52 -11.68 -3.39
CA SER A 266 -19.37 -10.49 -3.31
C SER A 266 -20.57 -10.57 -4.26
N ARG A 267 -20.33 -10.97 -5.52
CA ARG A 267 -21.40 -11.12 -6.51
C ARG A 267 -22.38 -12.24 -6.17
N LEU A 268 -21.91 -13.34 -5.58
CA LEU A 268 -22.78 -14.42 -5.11
C LEU A 268 -23.62 -13.95 -3.90
N THR A 269 -23.03 -13.20 -2.98
CA THR A 269 -23.74 -12.59 -1.85
C THR A 269 -24.84 -11.65 -2.34
N GLU A 270 -24.53 -10.71 -3.23
CA GLU A 270 -25.51 -9.77 -3.80
C GLU A 270 -26.66 -10.49 -4.53
N ARG A 271 -26.35 -11.57 -5.29
CA ARG A 271 -27.33 -12.27 -6.12
C ARG A 271 -28.18 -13.29 -5.37
N TRP A 272 -27.60 -13.97 -4.37
CA TRP A 272 -28.25 -15.08 -3.69
C TRP A 272 -28.76 -14.72 -2.29
N LEU A 273 -28.30 -13.59 -1.74
CA LEU A 273 -28.64 -13.11 -0.40
C LEU A 273 -29.05 -11.63 -0.49
N THR A 274 -30.19 -11.36 -1.14
CA THR A 274 -30.67 -10.00 -1.41
C THR A 274 -30.93 -9.16 -0.15
N ASP A 275 -31.26 -9.81 0.97
CA ASP A 275 -31.50 -9.15 2.25
C ASP A 275 -30.26 -9.15 3.16
N ALA A 276 -29.07 -9.46 2.64
CA ALA A 276 -27.84 -9.44 3.42
C ALA A 276 -27.44 -8.01 3.80
N PRO A 277 -26.92 -7.79 5.02
CA PRO A 277 -26.28 -6.51 5.34
C PRO A 277 -25.05 -6.31 4.44
N PRO A 278 -24.70 -5.06 4.10
CA PRO A 278 -23.49 -4.76 3.31
C PRO A 278 -22.21 -5.31 3.93
N THR A 279 -22.19 -5.50 5.25
CA THR A 279 -21.05 -6.04 6.00
C THR A 279 -20.88 -7.54 5.87
N LEU A 280 -21.87 -8.28 5.34
CA LEU A 280 -21.88 -9.75 5.42
C LEU A 280 -20.61 -10.39 4.83
N VAL A 281 -20.09 -9.86 3.71
CA VAL A 281 -18.84 -10.38 3.13
C VAL A 281 -17.66 -10.17 4.08
N ASN A 282 -17.57 -9.02 4.73
CA ASN A 282 -16.52 -8.74 5.71
C ASN A 282 -16.70 -9.61 6.97
N ASP A 283 -17.93 -9.78 7.45
CA ASP A 283 -18.25 -10.61 8.61
C ASP A 283 -17.90 -12.10 8.34
N LEU A 284 -18.08 -12.56 7.10
CA LEU A 284 -17.68 -13.89 6.66
C LEU A 284 -16.15 -14.06 6.57
N LEU A 285 -15.39 -13.00 6.40
CA LEU A 285 -13.92 -13.04 6.31
C LEU A 285 -13.23 -12.69 7.64
N CYS A 286 -13.97 -12.14 8.61
CA CYS A 286 -13.49 -11.76 9.92
C CYS A 286 -13.07 -12.98 10.77
N GLY A 287 -12.09 -12.79 11.66
CA GLY A 287 -11.64 -13.82 12.60
C GLY A 287 -11.03 -15.06 11.95
N GLU A 288 -10.52 -14.95 10.72
CA GLU A 288 -9.81 -16.04 10.05
C GLU A 288 -8.46 -16.27 10.74
N GLY A 289 -8.31 -17.44 11.38
CA GLY A 289 -7.08 -17.80 12.09
C GLY A 289 -5.89 -18.00 11.15
N GLY A 290 -4.68 -17.81 11.68
CA GLY A 290 -3.43 -18.03 10.94
C GLY A 290 -3.04 -16.88 10.01
N ILE A 291 -3.57 -15.67 10.27
CA ILE A 291 -3.03 -14.42 9.75
C ILE A 291 -1.96 -13.93 10.73
N VAL A 292 -0.70 -13.93 10.31
CA VAL A 292 0.47 -13.56 11.13
C VAL A 292 0.34 -12.14 11.69
N SER A 293 -0.33 -11.22 10.99
CA SER A 293 -0.48 -9.82 11.44
C SER A 293 -1.24 -9.63 12.75
N THR A 294 -2.00 -10.63 13.22
CA THR A 294 -2.73 -10.59 14.50
C THR A 294 -1.90 -11.07 15.69
N GLU A 295 -0.83 -11.83 15.45
CA GLU A 295 0.00 -12.41 16.50
C GLU A 295 0.86 -11.39 17.28
N PRO A 296 1.46 -10.36 16.65
CA PRO A 296 2.20 -9.32 17.37
C PRO A 296 1.36 -8.64 18.45
N ALA A 297 0.13 -8.23 18.13
CA ALA A 297 -0.76 -7.62 19.10
C ALA A 297 -1.05 -8.58 20.28
N ARG A 298 -1.31 -9.87 19.97
CA ARG A 298 -1.51 -10.91 20.99
C ARG A 298 -0.37 -10.99 21.99
N ARG A 299 0.86 -11.04 21.48
CA ARG A 299 2.05 -11.23 22.31
C ARG A 299 2.37 -9.99 23.14
N VAL A 300 2.18 -8.79 22.60
CA VAL A 300 2.29 -7.54 23.37
C VAL A 300 1.30 -7.54 24.54
N MET A 301 0.04 -7.93 24.29
CA MET A 301 -0.97 -7.99 25.33
C MET A 301 -0.68 -9.08 26.38
N ALA A 302 -0.12 -10.21 25.97
CA ALA A 302 0.35 -11.26 26.89
C ALA A 302 1.52 -10.77 27.77
N LEU A 303 2.49 -10.06 27.19
CA LEU A 303 3.58 -9.40 27.93
C LEU A 303 3.02 -8.36 28.92
N ALA A 304 2.06 -7.55 28.49
CA ALA A 304 1.39 -6.58 29.36
C ALA A 304 0.63 -7.24 30.51
N ARG A 305 0.04 -8.42 30.28
CA ARG A 305 -0.58 -9.23 31.33
C ARG A 305 0.46 -9.73 32.34
N ALA A 306 1.59 -10.25 31.86
CA ALA A 306 2.68 -10.68 32.73
C ALA A 306 3.18 -9.54 33.64
N VAL A 307 3.28 -8.32 33.12
CA VAL A 307 3.62 -7.13 33.91
C VAL A 307 2.58 -6.84 35.00
N ARG A 308 1.29 -7.05 34.76
CA ARG A 308 0.23 -6.82 35.76
C ARG A 308 0.19 -7.90 36.86
N GLU A 309 0.45 -9.15 36.48
CA GLU A 309 0.35 -10.31 37.38
C GLU A 309 1.61 -10.47 38.26
N ASP A 310 2.77 -9.97 37.81
CA ASP A 310 4.02 -9.97 38.56
C ASP A 310 4.24 -8.63 39.29
N GLY A 311 4.22 -8.66 40.62
CA GLY A 311 4.39 -7.46 41.46
C GLY A 311 5.74 -6.76 41.30
N ALA A 312 6.81 -7.50 41.01
CA ALA A 312 8.15 -6.94 40.81
C ALA A 312 8.26 -6.26 39.44
N LEU A 313 7.73 -6.88 38.38
CA LEU A 313 7.66 -6.24 37.05
C LEU A 313 6.79 -4.99 37.10
N ARG A 314 5.62 -5.06 37.74
CA ARG A 314 4.75 -3.89 37.90
C ARG A 314 5.47 -2.73 38.58
N ALA A 315 6.16 -3.00 39.71
CA ALA A 315 6.91 -1.98 40.42
C ALA A 315 8.05 -1.38 39.56
N ALA A 316 8.75 -2.21 38.78
CA ALA A 316 9.79 -1.73 37.87
C ALA A 316 9.23 -0.81 36.76
N PHE A 317 8.10 -1.21 36.15
CA PHE A 317 7.41 -0.37 35.16
C PHE A 317 6.87 0.92 35.79
N GLU A 318 6.40 0.91 37.04
CA GLU A 318 5.92 2.13 37.72
C GLU A 318 7.05 3.07 38.12
N ALA A 319 8.20 2.53 38.52
CA ALA A 319 9.34 3.30 39.00
C ALA A 319 10.12 4.00 37.87
N GLU A 320 10.24 3.37 36.69
CA GLU A 320 11.02 3.91 35.57
C GLU A 320 10.10 4.32 34.40
N PRO A 321 9.88 5.63 34.18
CA PRO A 321 9.05 6.13 33.08
C PRO A 321 9.73 6.08 31.72
N GLU A 322 11.08 6.09 31.63
CA GLU A 322 11.80 6.03 30.36
C GLU A 322 11.95 4.58 29.89
N ASP A 323 11.31 4.23 28.77
CA ASP A 323 11.22 2.84 28.30
C ASP A 323 12.57 2.20 27.94
N ARG A 324 13.53 3.00 27.47
CA ARG A 324 14.91 2.54 27.21
C ARG A 324 15.66 2.24 28.52
N ALA A 325 15.55 3.12 29.51
CA ALA A 325 16.16 2.91 30.82
C ALA A 325 15.53 1.72 31.55
N LEU A 326 14.20 1.55 31.43
CA LEU A 326 13.47 0.41 31.96
C LEU A 326 14.01 -0.90 31.41
N LEU A 327 14.11 -1.03 30.09
CA LEU A 327 14.63 -2.25 29.45
C LEU A 327 16.03 -2.58 29.96
N ALA A 328 16.94 -1.59 29.96
CA ALA A 328 18.30 -1.76 30.45
C ALA A 328 18.37 -2.11 31.95
N GLY A 329 17.40 -1.66 32.76
CA GLY A 329 17.28 -1.99 34.18
C GLY A 329 16.80 -3.42 34.40
N LEU A 330 15.81 -3.87 33.63
CA LEU A 330 15.29 -5.24 33.67
C LEU A 330 16.38 -6.25 33.27
N GLU A 331 17.20 -5.94 32.26
CA GLU A 331 18.30 -6.80 31.80
C GLU A 331 19.35 -7.09 32.89
N ARG A 332 19.48 -6.21 33.87
CA ARG A 332 20.40 -6.37 35.01
C ARG A 332 19.83 -7.21 36.16
N THR A 333 18.55 -7.59 36.09
CA THR A 333 17.84 -8.23 37.19
C THR A 333 17.38 -9.64 36.82
N SER A 334 17.79 -10.64 37.60
CA SER A 334 17.40 -12.06 37.37
C SER A 334 15.90 -12.31 37.51
N ALA A 335 15.20 -11.52 38.32
CA ALA A 335 13.75 -11.60 38.50
C ALA A 335 12.95 -11.35 37.19
N ALA A 336 13.52 -10.62 36.24
CA ALA A 336 12.86 -10.32 34.96
C ALA A 336 13.24 -11.31 33.83
N ALA A 337 14.03 -12.34 34.11
CA ALA A 337 14.60 -13.21 33.08
C ALA A 337 13.53 -13.89 32.19
N GLY A 338 12.43 -14.37 32.78
CA GLY A 338 11.33 -14.98 32.04
C GLY A 338 10.60 -14.00 31.12
N PHE A 339 10.36 -12.78 31.60
CA PHE A 339 9.76 -11.71 30.81
C PHE A 339 10.67 -11.31 29.63
N LEU A 340 11.97 -11.11 29.90
CA LEU A 340 12.94 -10.75 28.87
C LEU A 340 13.14 -11.85 27.82
N ALA A 341 13.00 -13.12 28.20
CA ALA A 341 13.03 -14.22 27.24
C ALA A 341 11.88 -14.11 26.23
N GLU A 342 10.66 -13.79 26.68
CA GLU A 342 9.52 -13.59 25.78
C GLU A 342 9.63 -12.29 24.96
N VAL A 343 10.25 -11.23 25.50
CA VAL A 343 10.57 -10.00 24.73
C VAL A 343 11.56 -10.31 23.62
N ARG A 344 12.66 -11.02 23.90
CA ARG A 344 13.65 -11.42 22.87
C ARG A 344 13.00 -12.28 21.81
N ARG A 345 12.21 -13.27 22.22
CA ARG A 345 11.47 -14.13 21.30
C ARG A 345 10.44 -13.34 20.47
N TYR A 346 9.95 -12.20 20.95
CA TYR A 346 9.09 -11.32 20.17
C TYR A 346 9.90 -10.58 19.11
N LEU A 347 11.07 -10.05 19.49
CA LEU A 347 11.99 -9.36 18.58
C LEU A 347 12.55 -10.32 17.51
N ASP A 348 12.82 -11.58 17.85
CA ASP A 348 13.29 -12.58 16.87
C ASP A 348 12.23 -12.87 15.78
N ASP A 349 10.94 -12.81 16.13
CA ASP A 349 9.84 -13.12 15.22
C ASP A 349 9.28 -11.86 14.52
N PHE A 350 9.35 -10.69 15.16
CA PHE A 350 8.66 -9.47 14.75
C PHE A 350 9.50 -8.19 14.87
N GLY A 351 10.81 -8.31 15.14
CA GLY A 351 11.72 -7.18 15.34
C GLY A 351 11.87 -6.31 14.09
N ASP A 352 11.76 -6.90 12.90
CA ASP A 352 11.81 -6.18 11.62
C ASP A 352 10.55 -5.34 11.35
N ARG A 353 9.49 -5.50 12.15
CA ARG A 353 8.24 -4.74 11.99
C ARG A 353 8.35 -3.36 12.62
N CYS A 354 7.65 -2.39 12.03
CA CYS A 354 7.55 -1.02 12.52
C CYS A 354 6.27 -0.34 12.00
N MET A 355 6.02 0.91 12.36
CA MET A 355 5.05 1.71 11.61
C MET A 355 5.64 2.03 10.24
N GLU A 356 4.83 2.05 9.18
CA GLU A 356 5.32 2.45 7.84
C GLU A 356 6.46 1.54 7.33
N GLU A 357 6.28 0.21 7.49
CA GLU A 357 7.26 -0.89 7.25
C GLU A 357 7.91 -0.89 5.86
N LEU A 358 7.33 -0.22 4.87
CA LEU A 358 7.85 -0.17 3.51
C LEU A 358 8.92 0.91 3.31
N ARG A 359 9.16 1.76 4.33
CA ARG A 359 10.21 2.79 4.28
C ARG A 359 11.45 2.30 4.99
N LEU A 360 12.55 2.21 4.24
CA LEU A 360 13.87 1.76 4.71
C LEU A 360 14.47 2.72 5.76
N GLU A 361 14.05 3.98 5.78
CA GLU A 361 14.48 4.93 6.82
C GLU A 361 13.71 4.81 8.14
N THR A 362 12.68 3.97 8.23
CA THR A 362 11.93 3.83 9.48
C THR A 362 12.64 2.89 10.45
N VAL A 363 12.81 3.35 11.70
CA VAL A 363 13.43 2.57 12.77
C VAL A 363 12.56 1.37 13.13
N THR A 364 13.17 0.18 13.06
CA THR A 364 12.55 -1.10 13.40
C THR A 364 12.52 -1.36 14.91
N LEU A 365 11.70 -2.32 15.36
CA LEU A 365 11.72 -2.77 16.76
C LEU A 365 13.04 -3.42 17.17
N GLN A 366 13.76 -4.00 16.21
CA GLN A 366 15.09 -4.56 16.40
C GLN A 366 16.15 -3.46 16.64
N GLU A 367 16.00 -2.31 15.97
CA GLU A 367 16.91 -1.16 16.14
C GLU A 367 16.61 -0.36 17.41
N ASP A 368 15.33 -0.14 17.73
CA ASP A 368 14.90 0.51 18.97
C ASP A 368 13.71 -0.20 19.63
N SER A 369 14.02 -1.12 20.54
CA SER A 369 13.01 -1.88 21.28
C SER A 369 12.29 -1.06 22.36
N SER A 370 12.66 0.21 22.57
CA SER A 370 11.96 1.08 23.53
C SER A 370 10.49 1.29 23.16
N PHE A 371 10.17 1.31 21.86
CA PHE A 371 8.79 1.41 21.38
C PHE A 371 7.95 0.17 21.77
N LEU A 372 8.53 -1.04 21.72
CA LEU A 372 7.86 -2.26 22.20
C LEU A 372 7.51 -2.15 23.69
N MET A 373 8.45 -1.66 24.50
CA MET A 373 8.24 -1.44 25.94
C MET A 373 7.14 -0.41 26.21
N ALA A 374 7.11 0.68 25.42
CA ALA A 374 6.05 1.68 25.47
C ALA A 374 4.66 1.08 25.18
N MET A 375 4.55 0.22 24.16
CA MET A 375 3.31 -0.49 23.85
C MET A 375 2.88 -1.42 25.00
N ILE A 376 3.80 -2.22 25.54
CA ILE A 376 3.53 -3.11 26.69
C ILE A 376 3.00 -2.30 27.87
N ARG A 377 3.62 -1.17 28.18
CA ARG A 377 3.21 -0.25 29.24
C ARG A 377 1.80 0.30 29.01
N ALA A 378 1.50 0.74 27.80
CA ALA A 378 0.17 1.28 27.46
C ALA A 378 -0.93 0.22 27.68
N TYR A 379 -0.72 -1.01 27.21
CA TYR A 379 -1.65 -2.12 27.44
C TYR A 379 -1.72 -2.56 28.91
N ALA A 380 -0.61 -2.47 29.65
CA ALA A 380 -0.60 -2.79 31.07
C ALA A 380 -1.49 -1.81 31.86
N ARG A 381 -1.50 -0.52 31.49
CA ARG A 381 -2.33 0.52 32.12
C ARG A 381 -3.82 0.46 31.76
N GLN A 382 -4.17 0.09 30.52
CA GLN A 382 -5.57 0.04 30.08
C GLN A 382 -6.42 -1.05 30.76
N GLY A 383 -5.79 -2.10 31.31
CA GLY A 383 -6.42 -3.06 32.24
C GLY A 383 -7.53 -3.97 31.69
N THR A 384 -8.00 -3.82 30.44
CA THR A 384 -9.30 -4.40 30.01
C THR A 384 -9.31 -5.17 28.70
N ILE A 385 -8.21 -5.23 27.95
CA ILE A 385 -8.22 -5.94 26.67
C ILE A 385 -7.67 -7.35 26.88
N ASP A 386 -8.57 -8.31 27.12
CA ASP A 386 -8.27 -9.73 27.01
C ASP A 386 -8.21 -10.12 25.52
N PRO A 387 -7.03 -10.51 24.99
CA PRO A 387 -6.88 -10.93 23.60
C PRO A 387 -7.88 -12.04 23.23
N GLU A 388 -8.09 -13.01 24.11
CA GLU A 388 -8.96 -14.16 23.85
C GLU A 388 -10.42 -13.75 23.72
N ALA A 389 -10.86 -12.77 24.52
CA ALA A 389 -12.20 -12.20 24.42
C ALA A 389 -12.42 -11.44 23.10
N ALA A 390 -11.41 -10.74 22.59
CA ALA A 390 -11.49 -10.07 21.29
C ALA A 390 -11.67 -11.07 20.14
N TRP A 391 -10.90 -12.15 20.11
CA TRP A 391 -11.06 -13.21 19.10
C TRP A 391 -12.34 -14.02 19.25
N ALA A 392 -12.80 -14.26 20.48
CA ALA A 392 -14.09 -14.90 20.71
C ALA A 392 -15.22 -14.08 20.05
N ARG A 393 -15.15 -12.75 20.12
CA ARG A 393 -16.10 -11.86 19.43
C ARG A 393 -16.00 -11.97 17.91
N GLU A 394 -14.80 -11.91 17.33
CA GLU A 394 -14.62 -12.06 15.87
C GLU A 394 -15.13 -13.41 15.37
N ARG A 395 -14.84 -14.49 16.12
CA ARG A 395 -15.33 -15.84 15.82
C ARG A 395 -16.86 -15.91 15.86
N ALA A 396 -17.48 -15.30 16.87
CA ALA A 396 -18.93 -15.26 16.99
C ALA A 396 -19.59 -14.49 15.83
N ILE A 397 -19.00 -13.37 15.41
CA ILE A 397 -19.46 -12.60 14.22
C ILE A 397 -19.43 -13.50 12.97
N ARG A 398 -18.31 -14.20 12.76
CA ARG A 398 -18.16 -15.13 11.63
C ARG A 398 -19.17 -16.27 11.67
N GLU A 399 -19.35 -16.91 12.82
CA GLU A 399 -20.29 -18.02 12.99
C GLU A 399 -21.73 -17.59 12.74
N ALA A 400 -22.12 -16.40 13.22
CA ALA A 400 -23.43 -15.81 12.95
C ALA A 400 -23.62 -15.52 11.44
N ALA A 401 -22.60 -14.96 10.78
CA ALA A 401 -22.62 -14.72 9.35
C ALA A 401 -22.77 -16.03 8.55
N GLU A 402 -22.03 -17.07 8.92
CA GLU A 402 -22.16 -18.40 8.30
C GLU A 402 -23.54 -19.03 8.54
N ALA A 403 -24.09 -18.90 9.75
CA ALA A 403 -25.41 -19.41 10.08
C ALA A 403 -26.50 -18.75 9.20
N ARG A 404 -26.40 -17.44 8.98
CA ARG A 404 -27.29 -16.69 8.07
C ARG A 404 -27.24 -17.27 6.65
N VAL A 405 -26.04 -17.49 6.11
CA VAL A 405 -25.86 -18.09 4.78
C VAL A 405 -26.43 -19.52 4.72
N LYS A 406 -26.17 -20.33 5.76
CA LYS A 406 -26.67 -21.72 5.85
C LYS A 406 -28.20 -21.79 5.92
N GLY A 407 -28.84 -20.80 6.53
CA GLY A 407 -30.31 -20.67 6.61
C GLY A 407 -30.93 -20.23 5.28
N ALA A 408 -30.28 -19.33 4.56
CA ALA A 408 -30.79 -18.76 3.31
C ALA A 408 -30.52 -19.64 2.06
N LEU A 409 -29.39 -20.36 2.02
CA LEU A 409 -29.00 -21.17 0.86
C LEU A 409 -29.17 -22.67 1.12
N ARG A 410 -29.62 -23.42 0.09
CA ARG A 410 -29.79 -24.88 0.14
C ARG A 410 -29.12 -25.59 -1.05
N GLY A 411 -28.84 -26.88 -0.88
CA GLY A 411 -28.33 -27.77 -1.94
C GLY A 411 -27.05 -27.26 -2.60
N ALA A 412 -27.01 -27.31 -3.94
CA ALA A 412 -25.85 -26.94 -4.74
C ALA A 412 -25.42 -25.47 -4.55
N ARG A 413 -26.36 -24.53 -4.35
CA ARG A 413 -26.03 -23.11 -4.12
C ARG A 413 -25.23 -22.94 -2.82
N ARG A 414 -25.64 -23.64 -1.75
CA ARG A 414 -24.92 -23.65 -0.48
C ARG A 414 -23.52 -24.25 -0.64
N ALA A 415 -23.40 -25.40 -1.31
CA ALA A 415 -22.12 -26.04 -1.54
C ALA A 415 -21.15 -25.15 -2.33
N THR A 416 -21.61 -24.54 -3.43
CA THR A 416 -20.81 -23.61 -4.24
C THR A 416 -20.39 -22.38 -3.44
N PHE A 417 -21.31 -21.77 -2.67
CA PHE A 417 -20.99 -20.60 -1.86
C PHE A 417 -19.89 -20.89 -0.84
N PHE A 418 -20.01 -21.97 -0.07
CA PHE A 418 -19.01 -22.33 0.94
C PHE A 418 -17.69 -22.77 0.32
N TRP A 419 -17.70 -23.36 -0.88
CA TRP A 419 -16.47 -23.64 -1.63
C TRP A 419 -15.74 -22.36 -2.04
N ILE A 420 -16.46 -21.36 -2.57
CA ILE A 420 -15.90 -20.04 -2.90
C ILE A 420 -15.41 -19.33 -1.64
N LEU A 421 -16.18 -19.35 -0.55
CA LEU A 421 -15.81 -18.74 0.72
C LEU A 421 -14.51 -19.33 1.26
N ALA A 422 -14.38 -20.66 1.28
CA ALA A 422 -13.17 -21.34 1.74
C ALA A 422 -11.94 -20.99 0.90
N ARG A 423 -12.11 -20.85 -0.43
CA ARG A 423 -11.03 -20.37 -1.32
C ARG A 423 -10.68 -18.91 -1.07
N THR A 424 -11.68 -18.04 -0.87
CA THR A 424 -11.48 -16.62 -0.59
C THR A 424 -10.69 -16.44 0.70
N ARG A 425 -11.14 -17.04 1.81
CA ARG A 425 -10.46 -17.00 3.11
C ARG A 425 -9.00 -17.47 3.02
N ARG A 426 -8.76 -18.60 2.35
CA ARG A 426 -7.41 -19.13 2.15
C ARG A 426 -6.51 -18.13 1.41
N ARG A 427 -6.98 -17.54 0.31
CA ARG A 427 -6.19 -16.59 -0.49
C ARG A 427 -5.95 -15.27 0.23
N VAL A 428 -6.93 -14.76 0.98
CA VAL A 428 -6.77 -13.56 1.83
C VAL A 428 -5.73 -13.83 2.92
N ARG A 429 -5.82 -14.96 3.62
CA ARG A 429 -4.82 -15.35 4.63
C ARG A 429 -3.42 -15.53 4.04
N ASP A 430 -3.33 -16.18 2.88
CA ASP A 430 -2.05 -16.38 2.21
C ASP A 430 -1.47 -15.02 1.75
N ARG A 431 -2.32 -14.06 1.32
CA ARG A 431 -1.91 -12.69 0.94
C ARG A 431 -1.25 -11.96 2.11
N GLU A 432 -1.90 -11.94 3.26
CA GLU A 432 -1.37 -11.27 4.46
C GLU A 432 -0.07 -11.91 4.97
N ASN A 433 0.12 -13.22 4.77
CA ASN A 433 1.31 -13.93 5.23
C ASN A 433 2.45 -13.98 4.19
N LEU A 434 2.20 -13.54 2.96
CA LEU A 434 3.20 -13.46 1.88
C LEU A 434 3.74 -12.04 1.71
N ARG A 435 3.03 -11.06 2.25
CA ARG A 435 3.52 -9.72 2.52
C ARG A 435 4.59 -9.79 3.59
#